data_AF-A0A7D9LZH3-F1
#
_entry.id   AF-A0A7D9LZH3-F1
#
_cell.length_a   1.000
_cell.length_b   1.000
_cell.length_c   1.000
_cell.angle_alpha   90.00
_cell.angle_beta   90.00
_cell.angle_gamma   90.00
#
_symmetry.space_group_name_H-M   'P 1'
#
loop_
_entity.id
_entity.type
_entity.pdbx_description
1 polymer ?
#
loop_
_entity_poly.entity_id
_entity_poly.type
_entity_poly.pdbx_seq_one_letter_code
_entity_poly.pdbx_strand_id
1 'polypeptide(L)'
;MIGYEGNGTHCVDIDECTTNTDNCHVNAICTNTIGSYSCQCMIGYEGNGTHCVDIDECTTNTDSCHVNAICMNTIGTYICQCMTGYEGNGTHCADIDECTANTDNCHVNAICMNTIGTYTCQCMTGYEGNGTHCV
;
A
#
# COMPACT_ATOMS: atom_id res chain seq x y z
N MET A 1 7.59 -40.73 -18.85
CA MET A 1 6.76 -39.57 -19.23
C MET A 1 7.04 -38.54 -18.16
N ILE A 2 7.53 -37.35 -18.51
CA ILE A 2 7.74 -36.30 -17.50
C ILE A 2 6.34 -35.96 -16.97
N GLY A 3 6.11 -36.06 -15.66
CA GLY A 3 4.80 -35.85 -15.01
C GLY A 3 4.06 -37.12 -14.56
N TYR A 4 4.55 -38.32 -14.84
CA TYR A 4 3.98 -39.57 -14.29
C TYR A 4 5.05 -40.54 -13.83
N GLU A 5 4.81 -41.18 -12.69
CA GLU A 5 5.61 -42.29 -12.16
C GLU A 5 4.82 -43.60 -12.30
N GLY A 6 5.45 -44.66 -12.78
CA GLY A 6 4.74 -45.91 -13.02
C GLY A 6 5.55 -47.00 -13.71
N ASN A 7 4.97 -48.21 -13.72
CA ASN A 7 5.58 -49.41 -14.31
C ASN A 7 5.11 -49.71 -15.74
N GLY A 8 4.47 -48.75 -16.40
CA GLY A 8 3.94 -48.88 -17.77
C GLY A 8 2.54 -49.48 -17.88
N THR A 9 1.97 -50.01 -16.79
CA THR A 9 0.55 -50.47 -16.73
C THR A 9 -0.25 -49.72 -15.66
N HIS A 10 0.42 -49.25 -14.62
CA HIS A 10 -0.10 -48.29 -13.65
C HIS A 10 0.77 -47.04 -13.68
N CYS A 11 0.15 -45.89 -13.93
CA CYS A 11 0.77 -44.58 -13.90
C CYS A 11 0.06 -43.72 -12.85
N VAL A 12 0.84 -43.13 -11.95
CA VAL A 12 0.37 -42.16 -10.96
C VAL A 12 0.98 -40.82 -11.35
N ASP A 13 0.17 -39.79 -11.23
CA ASP A 13 0.58 -38.41 -11.44
C ASP A 13 1.71 -38.03 -10.46
N ILE A 14 2.74 -37.36 -10.95
CA ILE A 14 3.78 -36.78 -10.10
C ILE A 14 3.34 -35.38 -9.74
N ASP A 15 3.20 -35.09 -8.44
CA ASP A 15 2.95 -33.72 -8.00
C ASP A 15 4.24 -32.92 -8.00
N GLU A 16 4.51 -32.20 -9.10
CA GLU A 16 5.77 -31.47 -9.27
C GLU A 16 5.96 -30.35 -8.25
N CYS A 17 4.87 -29.81 -7.70
CA CYS A 17 4.89 -28.77 -6.67
C CYS A 17 5.38 -29.31 -5.33
N THR A 18 5.04 -30.55 -4.99
CA THR A 18 5.52 -31.19 -3.75
C THR A 18 6.93 -31.74 -3.86
N THR A 19 7.33 -32.17 -5.07
CA THR A 19 8.67 -32.69 -5.33
C THR A 19 9.69 -31.59 -5.60
N ASN A 20 9.28 -30.32 -5.65
CA ASN A 20 10.10 -29.15 -6.00
C ASN A 20 10.83 -29.35 -7.34
N THR A 21 10.15 -29.98 -8.29
CA THR A 21 10.63 -30.16 -9.68
C THR A 21 9.94 -29.21 -10.64
N ASP A 22 9.02 -28.38 -10.14
CA ASP A 22 8.46 -27.27 -10.87
C ASP A 22 9.51 -26.18 -11.15
N ASN A 23 9.20 -25.30 -12.11
CA ASN A 23 10.02 -24.14 -12.44
C ASN A 23 9.29 -22.82 -12.14
N CYS A 24 8.36 -22.83 -11.19
CA CYS A 24 7.61 -21.64 -10.83
C CYS A 24 8.54 -20.60 -10.21
N HIS A 25 8.20 -19.32 -10.41
CA HIS A 25 8.91 -18.23 -9.75
C HIS A 25 8.71 -18.30 -8.23
N VAL A 26 9.64 -17.76 -7.45
CA VAL A 26 9.52 -17.69 -5.99
C VAL A 26 8.26 -16.91 -5.53
N ASN A 27 7.80 -15.97 -6.36
CA ASN A 27 6.57 -15.19 -6.17
C ASN A 27 5.40 -15.73 -7.00
N ALA A 28 5.35 -17.04 -7.26
CA ALA A 28 4.25 -17.72 -7.92
C ALA A 28 3.72 -18.88 -7.07
N ILE A 29 2.44 -19.17 -7.25
CA ILE A 29 1.76 -20.34 -6.71
C ILE A 29 1.89 -21.46 -7.74
N CYS A 30 2.45 -22.59 -7.32
CA CYS A 30 2.45 -23.83 -8.09
C CYS A 30 1.14 -24.59 -7.81
N THR A 31 0.46 -25.02 -8.87
CA THR A 31 -0.73 -25.88 -8.79
C THR A 31 -0.50 -27.11 -9.64
N ASN A 32 -0.49 -28.27 -8.98
CA ASN A 32 -0.36 -29.56 -9.66
C ASN A 32 -1.62 -29.86 -10.49
N THR A 33 -1.42 -30.45 -11.66
CA THR A 33 -2.48 -30.88 -12.58
C THR A 33 -2.19 -32.28 -13.06
N ILE A 34 -3.17 -32.95 -13.66
CA ILE A 34 -2.96 -34.33 -14.13
C ILE A 34 -1.96 -34.33 -15.30
N GLY A 35 -0.75 -34.82 -15.04
CA GLY A 35 0.37 -34.98 -15.96
C GLY A 35 1.26 -33.76 -16.14
N SER A 36 1.12 -32.72 -15.32
CA SER A 36 1.89 -31.47 -15.37
C SER A 36 1.57 -30.59 -14.16
N TYR A 37 2.17 -29.41 -14.09
CA TYR A 37 1.79 -28.34 -13.16
C TYR A 37 1.50 -27.04 -13.92
N SER A 38 0.95 -26.06 -13.21
CA SER A 38 0.83 -24.68 -13.67
C SER A 38 1.36 -23.70 -12.61
N CYS A 39 1.94 -22.60 -13.08
CA CYS A 39 2.47 -21.53 -12.24
C CYS A 39 1.67 -20.25 -12.45
N GLN A 40 1.25 -19.60 -11.37
CA GLN A 40 0.55 -18.32 -11.42
C GLN A 40 1.22 -17.34 -10.46
N CYS A 41 1.55 -16.12 -10.91
CA CYS A 41 2.11 -15.10 -10.02
C CYS A 41 1.17 -14.83 -8.84
N MET A 42 1.74 -14.64 -7.64
CA MET A 42 1.00 -14.29 -6.44
C MET A 42 0.33 -12.91 -6.59
N ILE A 43 -0.67 -12.63 -5.75
CA ILE A 43 -1.28 -11.28 -5.69
C ILE A 43 -0.18 -10.24 -5.42
N GLY A 44 -0.26 -9.10 -6.12
CA GLY A 44 0.77 -8.05 -6.10
C GLY A 44 1.91 -8.27 -7.10
N TYR A 45 1.86 -9.34 -7.90
CA TYR A 45 2.86 -9.61 -8.93
C TYR A 45 2.22 -9.87 -10.30
N GLU A 46 2.93 -9.49 -11.35
CA GLU A 46 2.56 -9.76 -12.74
C GLU A 46 3.66 -10.54 -13.48
N GLY A 47 3.25 -11.27 -14.51
CA GLY A 47 4.16 -12.08 -15.33
C GLY A 47 3.55 -13.39 -15.79
N ASN A 48 4.41 -14.36 -16.13
CA ASN A 48 4.00 -15.63 -16.72
C ASN A 48 4.03 -16.83 -15.74
N GLY A 49 4.20 -16.58 -14.44
CA GLY A 49 4.29 -17.61 -13.40
C GLY A 49 5.69 -18.20 -13.20
N THR A 50 6.53 -18.23 -14.24
CA THR A 50 7.96 -18.61 -14.13
C THR A 50 8.87 -17.38 -13.92
N HIS A 51 8.39 -16.21 -14.31
CA HIS A 51 8.96 -14.92 -14.00
C HIS A 51 7.83 -14.00 -13.54
N CYS A 52 7.94 -13.49 -12.31
CA CYS A 52 6.95 -12.62 -11.70
C CYS A 52 7.66 -11.38 -11.15
N VAL A 53 7.20 -10.21 -11.55
CA VAL A 53 7.69 -8.91 -11.10
C VAL A 53 6.63 -8.22 -10.27
N ASP A 54 7.07 -7.39 -9.34
CA ASP A 54 6.20 -6.58 -8.50
C ASP A 54 5.32 -5.67 -9.35
N ILE A 55 4.03 -5.58 -9.02
CA ILE A 55 3.13 -4.59 -9.61
C ILE A 55 3.27 -3.31 -8.81
N ASP A 56 3.57 -2.20 -9.46
CA ASP A 56 3.51 -0.90 -8.81
C ASP A 56 2.08 -0.34 -8.88
N GLU A 57 1.30 -0.55 -7.80
CA GLU A 57 -0.10 -0.13 -7.77
C GLU A 57 -0.27 1.39 -7.85
N CYS A 58 0.73 2.15 -7.37
CA CYS A 58 0.73 3.62 -7.38
C CYS A 58 0.91 4.20 -8.80
N THR A 59 1.70 3.54 -9.65
CA THR A 59 1.89 3.98 -11.05
C THR A 59 0.77 3.50 -11.96
N THR A 60 0.18 2.34 -11.64
CA THR A 60 -0.93 1.75 -12.41
C THR A 60 -2.29 2.34 -12.02
N ASN A 61 -2.35 3.15 -10.96
CA ASN A 61 -3.59 3.71 -10.40
C ASN A 61 -4.60 2.61 -10.01
N THR A 62 -4.09 1.48 -9.52
CA THR A 62 -4.89 0.37 -9.00
C THR A 62 -4.91 0.35 -7.47
N ASP A 63 -4.20 1.28 -6.84
CA ASP A 63 -4.25 1.51 -5.40
C ASP A 63 -5.64 1.97 -4.94
N SER A 64 -5.92 1.75 -3.66
CA SER A 64 -7.14 2.18 -2.99
C SER A 64 -6.87 3.31 -1.99
N CYS A 65 -5.83 4.13 -2.22
CA CYS A 65 -5.49 5.22 -1.33
C CYS A 65 -6.54 6.34 -1.37
N HIS A 66 -6.71 7.00 -0.24
CA HIS A 66 -7.57 8.18 -0.16
C HIS A 66 -6.99 9.31 -1.03
N VAL A 67 -7.84 10.20 -1.53
CA VAL A 67 -7.38 11.39 -2.29
C VAL A 67 -6.42 12.28 -1.49
N ASN A 68 -6.55 12.25 -0.16
CA ASN A 68 -5.68 12.96 0.78
C ASN A 68 -4.55 12.07 1.34
N ALA A 69 -4.13 11.04 0.61
CA ALA A 69 -3.05 10.14 0.98
C ALA A 69 -1.98 10.05 -0.12
N ILE A 70 -0.78 9.70 0.29
CA ILE A 70 0.36 9.37 -0.57
C ILE A 70 0.39 7.85 -0.71
N CYS A 71 0.40 7.37 -1.95
CA CYS A 71 0.66 5.97 -2.27
C CYS A 71 2.17 5.71 -2.30
N MET A 72 2.60 4.63 -1.66
CA MET A 72 3.98 4.14 -1.70
C MET A 72 3.99 2.67 -2.10
N ASN A 73 4.60 2.37 -3.25
CA ASN A 73 4.73 0.99 -3.70
C ASN A 73 5.72 0.21 -2.81
N THR A 74 5.43 -1.06 -2.57
CA THR A 74 6.29 -1.98 -1.81
C THR A 74 6.30 -3.36 -2.47
N ILE A 75 7.23 -4.24 -2.10
CA ILE A 75 7.31 -5.56 -2.75
C ILE A 75 6.07 -6.41 -2.37
N GLY A 76 5.25 -6.71 -3.37
CA GLY A 76 4.04 -7.52 -3.33
C GLY A 76 2.78 -6.77 -2.86
N THR A 77 2.85 -5.46 -2.61
CA THR A 77 1.71 -4.63 -2.16
C THR A 77 2.05 -3.14 -2.16
N TYR A 78 1.16 -2.30 -1.64
CA TYR A 78 1.38 -0.86 -1.48
C TYR A 78 0.90 -0.40 -0.11
N ILE A 79 1.39 0.78 0.29
CA ILE A 79 1.00 1.45 1.53
C ILE A 79 0.41 2.81 1.19
N CYS A 80 -0.72 3.11 1.81
CA CYS A 80 -1.33 4.44 1.79
C CYS A 80 -1.02 5.17 3.09
N GLN A 81 -0.51 6.39 3.01
CA GLN A 81 -0.26 7.24 4.17
C GLN A 81 -0.98 8.58 4.01
N CYS A 82 -1.80 8.97 4.99
CA CYS A 82 -2.44 10.29 4.95
C CYS A 82 -1.40 11.42 4.82
N MET A 83 -1.70 12.40 3.97
CA MET A 83 -0.87 13.60 3.81
C MET A 83 -0.78 14.39 5.11
N THR A 84 0.26 15.22 5.25
CA THR A 84 0.39 16.16 6.37
C THR A 84 -0.89 17.01 6.51
N GLY A 85 -1.36 17.19 7.74
CA GLY A 85 -2.63 17.86 8.04
C GLY A 85 -3.85 16.92 8.02
N TYR A 86 -3.65 15.63 7.74
CA TYR A 86 -4.71 14.63 7.76
C TYR A 86 -4.35 13.43 8.64
N GLU A 87 -5.36 12.81 9.24
CA GLU A 87 -5.25 11.60 10.04
C GLU A 87 -6.17 10.49 9.53
N GLY A 88 -5.78 9.24 9.77
CA GLY A 88 -6.55 8.07 9.36
C GLY A 88 -5.68 6.88 9.00
N ASN A 89 -6.23 5.95 8.23
CA ASN A 89 -5.58 4.69 7.86
C ASN A 89 -5.01 4.69 6.43
N GLY A 90 -4.99 5.85 5.76
CA GLY A 90 -4.49 6.00 4.39
C GLY A 90 -5.53 5.72 3.29
N THR A 91 -6.50 4.82 3.52
CA THR A 91 -7.65 4.62 2.61
C THR A 91 -8.83 5.54 2.97
N HIS A 92 -8.84 6.03 4.21
CA HIS A 92 -9.67 7.11 4.69
C HIS A 92 -8.80 8.10 5.47
N CYS A 93 -8.81 9.37 5.05
CA CYS A 93 -8.05 10.44 5.69
C CYS A 93 -8.96 11.63 5.95
N ALA A 94 -9.09 12.01 7.22
CA ALA A 94 -9.85 13.15 7.69
C ALA A 94 -8.90 14.31 8.03
N ASP A 95 -9.41 15.52 7.91
CA ASP A 95 -8.71 16.74 8.31
C ASP A 95 -8.40 16.71 9.82
N ILE A 96 -7.18 17.07 10.20
CA ILE A 96 -6.82 17.27 11.61
C ILE A 96 -7.21 18.70 11.97
N ASP A 97 -8.06 18.87 12.98
CA ASP A 97 -8.30 20.20 13.55
C ASP A 97 -7.21 20.53 14.57
N GLU A 98 -6.13 21.19 14.13
CA GLU A 98 -4.97 21.46 14.98
C GLU A 98 -5.30 22.39 16.16
N CYS A 99 -6.32 23.22 16.02
CA CYS A 99 -6.79 24.12 17.07
C CYS A 99 -7.46 23.35 18.22
N THR A 100 -8.25 22.31 17.90
CA THR A 100 -8.85 21.45 18.93
C THR A 100 -7.88 20.41 19.48
N ALA A 101 -6.95 19.95 18.65
CA ALA A 101 -5.88 19.03 19.05
C ALA A 101 -4.79 19.70 19.91
N ASN A 102 -4.76 21.04 19.97
CA ASN A 102 -3.70 21.83 20.61
C ASN A 102 -2.31 21.50 20.06
N THR A 103 -2.24 21.23 18.76
CA THR A 103 -0.99 21.01 18.02
C THR A 103 -0.62 22.21 17.16
N ASP A 104 -1.43 23.26 17.20
CA ASP A 104 -1.12 24.53 16.56
C ASP A 104 0.11 25.21 17.21
N ASN A 105 0.74 26.10 16.47
CA ASN A 105 1.85 26.91 16.92
C ASN A 105 1.48 28.40 17.04
N CYS A 106 0.19 28.70 17.24
CA CYS A 106 -0.27 30.08 17.34
C CYS A 106 0.31 30.75 18.60
N HIS A 107 0.55 32.05 18.50
CA HIS A 107 0.97 32.85 19.65
C HIS A 107 -0.14 32.85 20.72
N VAL A 108 0.23 32.99 21.99
CA VAL A 108 -0.75 33.13 23.09
C VAL A 108 -1.72 34.31 22.90
N ASN A 109 -1.29 35.32 22.14
CA ASN A 109 -2.11 36.48 21.77
C ASN A 109 -2.74 36.37 20.36
N ALA A 110 -2.90 35.15 19.84
CA ALA A 110 -3.52 34.88 18.55
C ALA A 110 -4.72 33.91 18.68
N ILE A 111 -5.62 33.97 17.72
CA ILE A 111 -6.74 33.05 17.54
C ILE A 111 -6.33 32.01 16.50
N CYS A 112 -6.47 30.74 16.84
CA CYS A 112 -6.33 29.63 15.91
C CYS A 112 -7.65 29.42 15.13
N MET A 113 -7.55 29.23 13.82
CA MET A 113 -8.68 28.86 12.95
C MET A 113 -8.29 27.67 12.08
N ASN A 114 -8.99 26.55 12.27
CA ASN A 114 -8.78 25.35 11.47
C ASN A 114 -9.23 25.55 10.02
N THR A 115 -8.51 24.94 9.09
CA THR A 115 -8.80 24.93 7.65
C THR A 115 -8.51 23.55 7.07
N ILE A 116 -8.99 23.25 5.86
CA ILE A 116 -8.77 21.90 5.30
C ILE A 116 -7.27 21.70 4.98
N GLY A 117 -6.66 20.74 5.65
CA GLY A 117 -5.27 20.29 5.57
C GLY A 117 -4.27 21.15 6.35
N THR A 118 -4.73 22.17 7.10
CA THR A 118 -3.86 23.07 7.86
C THR A 118 -4.65 24.02 8.77
N TYR A 119 -3.99 24.96 9.43
CA TYR A 119 -4.62 25.99 10.24
C TYR A 119 -4.00 27.36 9.99
N THR A 120 -4.69 28.40 10.45
CA THR A 120 -4.21 29.77 10.43
C THR A 120 -4.22 30.38 11.81
N CYS A 121 -3.23 31.24 12.09
CA CYS A 121 -3.12 32.00 13.32
C CYS A 121 -3.34 33.48 13.00
N GLN A 122 -4.22 34.15 13.74
CA GLN A 122 -4.46 35.59 13.59
C GLN A 122 -4.27 36.31 14.92
N CYS A 123 -3.40 37.32 14.96
CA CYS A 123 -3.22 38.13 16.17
C CYS A 123 -4.53 38.76 16.63
N MET A 124 -4.78 38.72 17.93
CA MET A 124 -5.95 39.36 18.54
C MET A 124 -5.91 40.88 18.35
N THR A 125 -7.08 41.52 18.44
CA THR A 125 -7.20 42.97 18.33
C THR A 125 -6.29 43.68 19.33
N GLY A 126 -5.47 44.62 18.84
CA GLY A 126 -4.49 45.35 19.64
C GLY A 126 -3.08 44.77 19.60
N TYR A 127 -2.87 43.63 18.93
CA TYR A 127 -1.56 43.05 18.65
C TYR A 127 -1.27 43.02 17.15
N GLU A 128 0.01 43.13 16.78
CA GLU A 128 0.47 43.03 15.40
C GLU A 128 1.51 41.91 15.23
N GLY A 129 1.49 41.23 14.09
CA GLY A 129 2.41 40.14 13.79
C GLY A 129 1.88 39.12 12.78
N ASN A 130 2.50 37.95 12.74
CA ASN A 130 2.20 36.88 11.78
C ASN A 130 1.31 35.76 12.36
N GLY A 131 0.75 35.96 13.56
CA GLY A 131 -0.09 34.98 14.25
C GLY A 131 0.69 33.99 15.12
N THR A 132 1.90 33.58 14.74
CA THR A 132 2.79 32.77 15.59
C THR A 132 3.65 33.62 16.52
N HIS A 133 3.76 34.91 16.21
CA HIS A 133 4.34 35.95 17.06
C HIS A 133 3.47 37.21 16.97
N CYS A 134 2.99 37.71 18.11
CA CYS A 134 2.11 38.88 18.19
C CYS A 134 2.55 39.80 19.32
N VAL A 135 2.81 41.08 19.00
CA VAL A 135 3.32 42.13 19.93
C VAL A 135 2.40 43.34 20.00
#